data_AF-A0A8J8GXP8-F1
#
_entry.id   AF-A0A8J8GXP8-F1
#
_cell.length_a   1.000
_cell.length_b   1.000
_cell.length_c   1.000
_cell.angle_alpha   90.00
_cell.angle_beta   90.00
_cell.angle_gamma   90.00
#
_symmetry.space_group_name_H-M   'P 1'
#
loop_
_entity.id
_entity.type
_entity.pdbx_description
1 polymer ?
#
loop_
_entity_poly.entity_id
_entity_poly.type
_entity_poly.pdbx_seq_one_letter_code
_entity_poly.pdbx_strand_id
1 'polypeptide(L)'
;MHGRQFREGRVTSQTQPLEDESYGAEDAFVETWRRNALGLDPATGRFRRSEAETAWRVQDSLGVQLRRSPDPNVDWIDATGRTVDAVGNFPGRHFERQWPNLQARIRDHLEKAELVPVDVAQFSPEQIARVRRFIDDNALGPRAFIVGD
;
A
#
# COMPACT_ATOMS: atom_id res chain seq x y z
N MET A 1 -38.47 -9.47 -14.60
CA MET A 1 -39.28 -9.07 -15.77
C MET A 1 -38.93 -7.64 -16.11
N HIS A 2 -38.51 -7.35 -17.34
CA HIS A 2 -38.17 -5.99 -17.80
C HIS A 2 -39.46 -5.26 -18.21
N GLY A 3 -39.89 -4.27 -17.43
CA GLY A 3 -41.02 -3.41 -17.78
C GLY A 3 -40.54 -2.20 -18.59
N ARG A 4 -40.69 -2.22 -19.91
CA ARG A 4 -40.51 -1.02 -20.75
C ARG A 4 -41.84 -0.25 -20.77
N GLN A 5 -41.86 0.95 -20.19
CA GLN A 5 -42.94 1.91 -20.45
C GLN A 5 -42.50 2.86 -21.56
N PHE A 6 -43.25 2.86 -22.66
CA PHE A 6 -43.11 3.82 -23.76
C PHE A 6 -44.15 4.92 -23.59
N ARG A 7 -43.72 6.17 -23.45
CA ARG A 7 -44.57 7.34 -23.66
C ARG A 7 -43.74 8.43 -24.37
N GLU A 8 -44.23 8.86 -25.52
CA GLU A 8 -43.79 10.07 -26.25
C GLU A 8 -42.36 10.08 -26.84
N GLY A 9 -41.92 8.98 -27.46
CA GLY A 9 -40.89 9.03 -28.51
C GLY A 9 -39.46 9.37 -28.08
N ARG A 10 -39.19 9.56 -26.79
CA ARG A 10 -37.84 9.55 -26.22
C ARG A 10 -37.71 8.36 -25.28
N VAL A 11 -36.70 7.53 -25.52
CA VAL A 11 -36.23 6.56 -24.53
C VAL A 11 -35.58 7.37 -23.41
N THR A 12 -36.35 7.71 -22.38
CA THR A 12 -35.76 8.07 -21.09
C THR A 12 -35.64 6.77 -20.31
N SER A 13 -34.49 6.12 -20.39
CA SER A 13 -34.18 5.00 -19.51
C SER A 13 -34.18 5.52 -18.07
N GLN A 14 -35.23 5.21 -17.31
CA GLN A 14 -35.28 5.46 -15.85
C GLN A 14 -34.20 4.68 -15.07
N THR A 15 -33.40 3.85 -15.75
CA THR A 15 -32.36 3.02 -15.15
C THR A 15 -30.98 3.66 -15.14
N GLN A 16 -30.71 4.75 -15.87
CA GLN A 16 -29.37 5.36 -15.87
C GLN A 16 -28.85 5.70 -14.46
N PRO A 17 -29.66 6.31 -13.55
CA PRO A 17 -29.17 6.59 -12.20
C PRO A 17 -28.86 5.31 -11.39
N LEU A 18 -29.64 4.24 -11.60
CA LEU A 18 -29.48 2.97 -10.88
C LEU A 18 -28.32 2.13 -11.43
N GLU A 19 -28.09 2.21 -12.75
CA GLU A 19 -26.95 1.60 -13.43
C GLU A 19 -25.66 2.29 -12.99
N ASP A 20 -25.59 3.63 -13.03
CA ASP A 20 -24.43 4.41 -12.57
C ASP A 20 -24.13 4.19 -11.07
N GLU A 21 -25.15 4.12 -10.22
CA GLU A 21 -24.98 3.77 -8.80
C GLU A 21 -24.50 2.33 -8.60
N SER A 22 -24.98 1.38 -9.41
CA SER A 22 -24.53 -0.02 -9.35
C SER A 22 -23.09 -0.19 -9.81
N TYR A 23 -22.69 0.47 -10.90
CA TYR A 23 -21.30 0.49 -11.39
C TYR A 23 -20.37 1.17 -10.38
N GLY A 24 -20.78 2.28 -9.78
CA GLY A 24 -20.01 2.93 -8.72
C GLY A 24 -19.86 2.06 -7.46
N ALA A 25 -20.88 1.29 -7.09
CA ALA A 25 -20.82 0.37 -5.96
C ALA A 25 -19.92 -0.85 -6.26
N GLU A 26 -19.96 -1.39 -7.48
CA GLU A 26 -19.08 -2.47 -7.94
C GLU A 26 -17.61 -2.02 -7.97
N ASP A 27 -17.33 -0.83 -8.51
CA ASP A 27 -15.99 -0.25 -8.53
C ASP A 27 -15.44 -0.03 -7.12
N ALA A 28 -16.27 0.51 -6.21
CA ALA A 28 -15.90 0.69 -4.81
C ALA A 28 -15.60 -0.65 -4.10
N PHE A 29 -16.36 -1.70 -4.41
CA PHE A 29 -16.11 -3.03 -3.88
C PHE A 29 -14.81 -3.64 -4.41
N VAL A 30 -14.57 -3.56 -5.73
CA VAL A 30 -13.34 -4.06 -6.37
C VAL A 30 -12.11 -3.35 -5.81
N GLU A 31 -12.17 -2.02 -5.65
CA GLU A 31 -11.08 -1.26 -5.05
C GLU A 31 -10.87 -1.62 -3.58
N THR A 32 -11.94 -1.78 -2.81
CA THR A 32 -11.86 -2.23 -1.40
C THR A 32 -11.22 -3.61 -1.30
N TRP A 33 -11.62 -4.55 -2.15
CA TRP A 33 -11.05 -5.89 -2.19
C TRP A 33 -9.57 -5.85 -2.58
N ARG A 34 -9.21 -5.10 -3.61
CA ARG A 34 -7.84 -4.90 -4.07
C ARG A 34 -6.95 -4.33 -2.96
N ARG A 35 -7.44 -3.31 -2.24
CA ARG A 35 -6.74 -2.68 -1.11
C ARG A 35 -6.54 -3.63 0.06
N ASN A 36 -7.53 -4.47 0.37
CA ASN A 36 -7.44 -5.47 1.43
C ASN A 36 -6.51 -6.63 1.04
N ALA A 37 -6.45 -7.00 -0.24
CA ALA A 37 -5.54 -8.05 -0.72
C ALA A 37 -4.07 -7.71 -0.47
N LEU A 38 -3.71 -6.43 -0.33
CA LEU A 38 -2.33 -6.00 -0.03
C LEU A 38 -1.84 -6.40 1.36
N GLY A 39 -2.74 -6.61 2.32
CA GLY A 39 -2.40 -7.11 3.66
C GLY A 39 -2.62 -8.60 3.83
N LEU A 40 -2.99 -9.33 2.78
CA LEU A 40 -3.20 -10.77 2.87
C LEU A 40 -1.85 -11.49 2.73
N ASP A 41 -1.43 -12.18 3.80
CA ASP A 41 -0.25 -13.03 3.78
C ASP A 41 -0.54 -14.27 2.91
N PRO A 42 0.11 -14.44 1.75
CA PRO A 42 -0.19 -15.55 0.85
C PRO A 42 0.22 -16.92 1.42
N ALA A 43 1.16 -16.97 2.37
CA ALA A 43 1.61 -18.22 2.97
C ALA A 43 0.64 -18.72 4.05
N THR A 44 0.00 -17.81 4.79
CA THR A 44 -0.89 -18.17 5.90
C THR A 44 -2.37 -17.88 5.65
N GLY A 45 -2.69 -17.12 4.60
CA GLY A 45 -4.04 -16.61 4.31
C GLY A 45 -4.54 -15.58 5.31
N ARG A 46 -3.70 -15.12 6.25
CA ARG A 46 -4.10 -14.19 7.31
C ARG A 46 -3.98 -12.75 6.84
N PHE A 47 -5.02 -11.97 7.10
CA PHE A 47 -4.98 -10.53 6.88
C PHE A 47 -4.21 -9.82 7.99
N ARG A 48 -3.26 -8.97 7.60
CA ARG A 48 -2.45 -8.11 8.45
C ARG A 48 -2.75 -6.66 8.09
N ARG A 49 -3.57 -6.03 8.94
CA ARG A 49 -4.00 -4.64 8.75
C ARG A 49 -2.83 -3.66 8.59
N SER A 50 -1.77 -3.85 9.39
CA SER A 50 -0.58 -2.99 9.32
C SER A 50 0.12 -3.05 7.97
N GLU A 51 0.20 -4.23 7.35
CA GLU A 51 0.79 -4.38 6.01
C GLU A 51 -0.08 -3.72 4.94
N ALA A 52 -1.40 -3.83 5.03
CA ALA A 52 -2.31 -3.13 4.11
C ALA A 52 -2.17 -1.60 4.22
N GLU A 53 -2.15 -1.06 5.44
CA GLU A 53 -1.98 0.37 5.68
C GLU A 53 -0.63 0.88 5.17
N THR A 54 0.45 0.13 5.40
CA THR A 54 1.77 0.43 4.83
C THR A 54 1.72 0.44 3.31
N ALA A 55 1.14 -0.58 2.68
CA ALA A 55 1.02 -0.65 1.22
C ALA A 55 0.26 0.56 0.65
N TRP A 56 -0.80 1.03 1.33
CA TRP A 56 -1.55 2.22 0.88
C TRP A 56 -0.70 3.48 0.92
N ARG A 57 0.10 3.68 1.98
CA ARG A 57 1.02 4.84 2.06
C ARG A 57 2.08 4.79 0.98
N VAL A 58 2.58 3.60 0.65
CA VAL A 58 3.55 3.43 -0.44
C VAL A 58 2.93 3.75 -1.79
N GLN A 59 1.72 3.26 -2.06
CA GLN A 59 0.99 3.59 -3.29
C GLN A 59 0.78 5.10 -3.45
N ASP A 60 0.37 5.77 -2.38
CA ASP A 60 0.17 7.22 -2.36
C ASP A 60 1.48 7.97 -2.61
N SER A 61 2.55 7.60 -1.90
CA SER A 61 3.87 8.22 -2.04
C SER A 61 4.49 8.05 -3.44
N LEU A 62 4.27 6.90 -4.08
CA LEU A 62 4.86 6.60 -5.39
C LEU A 62 3.91 6.92 -6.57
N GLY A 63 2.63 7.17 -6.31
CA GLY A 63 1.61 7.28 -7.36
C GLY A 63 1.43 5.98 -8.16
N VAL A 64 1.62 4.82 -7.52
CA VAL A 64 1.55 3.50 -8.17
C VAL A 64 0.47 2.62 -7.58
N GLN A 65 0.09 1.60 -8.33
CA GLN A 65 -0.70 0.49 -7.84
C GLN A 65 0.20 -0.70 -7.52
N LEU A 66 0.12 -1.19 -6.28
CA LEU A 66 0.82 -2.39 -5.82
C LEU A 66 -0.08 -3.61 -5.96
N ARG A 67 0.56 -4.79 -5.99
CA ARG A 67 -0.06 -6.10 -5.77
C ARG A 67 0.88 -6.95 -4.93
N ARG A 68 0.37 -7.94 -4.19
CA ARG A 68 1.23 -8.89 -3.47
C ARG A 68 2.18 -9.60 -4.44
N SER A 69 3.43 -9.75 -4.04
CA SER A 69 4.41 -10.50 -4.80
C SER A 69 4.10 -12.00 -4.74
N PRO A 70 4.34 -12.76 -5.84
CA PRO A 70 4.40 -14.22 -5.77
C PRO A 70 5.71 -14.72 -5.13
N ASP A 71 6.75 -13.89 -5.06
CA ASP A 71 8.00 -14.20 -4.37
C ASP A 71 7.84 -13.91 -2.86
N PRO A 72 7.99 -14.90 -1.97
CA PRO A 72 7.85 -14.70 -0.53
C PRO A 72 8.91 -13.79 0.10
N ASN A 73 9.98 -13.45 -0.63
CA ASN A 73 11.06 -12.60 -0.11
C ASN A 73 10.78 -11.11 -0.24
N VAL A 74 9.75 -10.70 -0.97
CA VAL A 74 9.38 -9.28 -1.12
C VAL A 74 7.87 -9.12 -0.94
N ASP A 75 7.45 -8.01 -0.34
CA ASP A 75 6.03 -7.81 -0.04
C ASP A 75 5.15 -7.59 -1.28
N TRP A 76 5.55 -6.66 -2.14
CA TRP A 76 4.74 -6.22 -3.26
C TRP A 76 5.55 -6.01 -4.53
N ILE A 77 4.83 -5.92 -5.64
CA ILE A 77 5.33 -5.49 -6.94
C ILE A 77 4.39 -4.48 -7.57
N ASP A 78 4.95 -3.51 -8.29
CA ASP A 78 4.16 -2.53 -9.04
C ASP A 78 3.81 -3.04 -10.46
N ALA A 79 3.10 -2.20 -11.23
CA ALA A 79 2.71 -2.52 -12.61
C ALA A 79 3.90 -2.66 -13.58
N THR A 80 5.03 -2.04 -13.26
CA THR A 80 6.27 -2.13 -14.06
C THR A 80 7.13 -3.33 -13.69
N GLY A 81 6.75 -4.05 -12.62
CA GLY A 81 7.47 -5.20 -12.10
C GLY A 81 8.49 -4.85 -11.01
N ARG A 82 8.57 -3.58 -10.57
CA ARG A 82 9.51 -3.20 -9.52
C ARG A 82 9.11 -3.83 -8.19
N THR A 83 10.10 -4.40 -7.50
CA THR A 83 9.88 -5.02 -6.19
C THR A 83 9.94 -4.00 -5.05
N VAL A 84 9.01 -4.16 -4.11
CA VAL A 84 8.84 -3.27 -2.95
C VAL A 84 8.76 -4.13 -1.70
N ASP A 85 9.61 -3.85 -0.73
CA ASP A 85 9.68 -4.59 0.52
C ASP A 85 9.84 -3.63 1.69
N ALA A 86 8.78 -3.46 2.47
CA ALA A 86 8.73 -2.38 3.46
C ALA A 86 9.25 -2.83 4.83
N VAL A 87 9.75 -1.86 5.58
CA VAL A 87 10.20 -2.06 6.97
C VAL A 87 9.60 -0.99 7.86
N GLY A 88 9.55 -1.24 9.17
CA GLY A 88 9.00 -0.30 10.15
C GLY A 88 7.57 -0.63 10.59
N ASN A 89 6.73 0.39 10.71
CA ASN A 89 5.35 0.34 11.21
C ASN A 89 5.18 -0.40 12.56
N PHE A 90 6.17 -0.31 13.45
CA PHE A 90 6.07 -0.80 14.83
C PHE A 90 5.84 0.37 15.80
N PRO A 91 5.34 0.14 17.01
CA PRO A 91 5.07 1.22 17.95
C PRO A 91 6.32 2.03 18.32
N GLY A 92 6.29 3.36 18.16
CA GLY A 92 7.44 4.24 18.40
C GLY A 92 8.05 4.16 19.81
N ARG A 93 7.28 3.73 20.82
CA ARG A 93 7.80 3.41 22.17
C ARG A 93 8.88 2.32 22.19
N HIS A 94 9.05 1.56 21.10
CA HIS A 94 10.07 0.52 20.97
C HIS A 94 11.24 0.95 20.08
N PHE A 95 11.26 2.18 19.58
CA PHE A 95 12.23 2.68 18.62
C PHE A 95 13.66 2.48 19.08
N GLU A 96 14.05 2.95 20.27
CA GLU A 96 15.44 2.84 20.73
C GLU A 96 15.96 1.40 20.76
N ARG A 97 15.10 0.45 21.16
CA ARG A 97 15.46 -0.98 21.17
C ARG A 97 15.51 -1.58 19.77
N GLN A 98 14.62 -1.15 18.87
CA GLN A 98 14.53 -1.67 17.51
C GLN A 98 15.45 -0.95 16.53
N TRP A 99 16.03 0.19 16.89
CA TRP A 99 16.78 1.03 15.97
C TRP A 99 17.93 0.28 15.28
N PRO A 100 18.80 -0.48 15.98
CA PRO A 100 19.84 -1.26 15.30
C PRO A 100 19.27 -2.31 14.33
N ASN A 101 18.15 -2.93 14.70
CA ASN A 101 17.47 -3.91 13.87
C ASN A 101 16.82 -3.27 12.63
N LEU A 102 16.19 -2.11 12.78
CA LEU A 102 15.60 -1.35 11.66
C LEU A 102 16.69 -0.97 10.65
N GLN A 103 17.84 -0.48 11.12
CA GLN A 103 18.98 -0.16 10.25
C GLN A 103 19.48 -1.37 9.47
N ALA A 104 19.58 -2.54 10.12
CA ALA A 104 19.97 -3.78 9.45
C ALA A 104 18.92 -4.21 8.41
N ARG A 105 17.63 -4.22 8.79
CA ARG A 105 16.53 -4.58 7.90
C ARG A 105 16.44 -3.71 6.65
N ILE A 106 16.64 -2.39 6.78
CA ILE A 106 16.69 -1.49 5.62
C ILE A 106 17.77 -1.97 4.63
N ARG A 107 18.98 -2.27 5.11
CA ARG A 107 20.09 -2.74 4.25
C ARG A 107 19.81 -4.11 3.65
N ASP A 108 19.38 -5.07 4.48
CA ASP A 108 19.06 -6.42 4.01
C ASP A 108 17.97 -6.41 2.94
N HIS A 109 16.97 -5.52 3.05
CA HIS A 109 15.89 -5.43 2.07
C HIS A 109 16.36 -4.76 0.78
N LEU A 110 17.30 -3.81 0.85
CA LEU A 110 17.92 -3.22 -0.33
C LEU A 110 18.76 -4.23 -1.14
N GLU A 111 19.13 -5.38 -0.57
CA GLU A 111 19.82 -6.44 -1.32
C GLU A 111 18.86 -7.26 -2.19
N LYS A 112 17.57 -7.31 -1.85
CA LYS A 112 16.57 -8.19 -2.48
C LYS A 112 15.40 -7.46 -3.14
N ALA A 113 15.15 -6.20 -2.78
CA ALA A 113 14.08 -5.38 -3.33
C ALA A 113 14.62 -4.11 -3.99
N GLU A 114 13.96 -3.65 -5.05
CA GLU A 114 14.34 -2.43 -5.74
C GLU A 114 14.05 -1.19 -4.88
N LEU A 115 12.93 -1.21 -4.16
CA LEU A 115 12.45 -0.14 -3.28
C LEU A 115 12.21 -0.64 -1.86
N VAL A 116 12.65 0.14 -0.87
CA VAL A 116 12.47 -0.15 0.56
C VAL A 116 11.83 1.05 1.26
N PRO A 117 10.50 1.11 1.28
CA PRO A 117 9.78 2.10 2.07
C PRO A 117 9.97 1.85 3.56
N VAL A 118 10.30 2.89 4.31
CA VAL A 118 10.38 2.86 5.78
C VAL A 118 9.12 3.52 6.33
N ASP A 119 8.19 2.71 6.83
CA ASP A 119 6.93 3.22 7.38
C ASP A 119 7.15 3.75 8.80
N VAL A 120 6.98 5.05 8.96
CA VAL A 120 7.21 5.79 10.20
C VAL A 120 5.92 6.31 10.84
N ALA A 121 4.75 5.84 10.41
CA ALA A 121 3.44 6.37 10.85
C ALA A 121 3.17 6.29 12.35
N GLN A 122 3.98 5.54 13.10
CA GLN A 122 3.89 5.39 14.55
C GLN A 122 5.07 6.02 15.30
N PHE A 123 5.93 6.76 14.61
CA PHE A 123 7.14 7.38 15.16
C PHE A 123 6.90 8.85 15.52
N SER A 124 7.68 9.37 16.47
CA SER A 124 7.70 10.80 16.77
C SER A 124 8.50 11.59 15.72
N PRO A 125 8.34 12.92 15.62
CA PRO A 125 9.13 13.75 14.72
C PRO A 125 10.65 13.55 14.86
N GLU A 126 11.14 13.37 16.09
CA GLU A 126 12.56 13.14 16.36
C GLU A 126 13.03 11.78 15.85
N GLN A 127 12.19 10.75 16.00
CA GLN A 127 12.45 9.40 15.49
C GLN A 127 12.45 9.40 13.96
N ILE A 128 11.50 10.10 13.33
CA ILE A 128 11.43 10.29 11.87
C ILE A 128 12.71 10.99 11.38
N ALA A 129 13.14 12.07 12.04
CA ALA A 129 14.36 12.77 11.70
C ALA A 129 15.60 11.86 11.78
N ARG A 130 15.65 10.95 12.76
CA ARG A 130 16.73 9.96 12.90
C ARG A 130 16.72 8.91 11.79
N VAL A 131 15.54 8.45 11.35
CA VAL A 131 15.39 7.57 10.17
C VAL A 131 15.86 8.31 8.91
N ARG A 132 15.39 9.53 8.69
CA ARG A 132 15.73 10.34 7.51
C ARG A 132 17.23 10.56 7.40
N ARG A 133 17.84 11.02 8.50
CA ARG A 133 19.29 11.19 8.59
C ARG A 133 20.05 9.90 8.30
N PHE A 134 19.59 8.75 8.79
CA PHE A 134 20.24 7.48 8.49
C PHE A 134 20.21 7.15 6.98
N ILE A 135 19.08 7.35 6.31
CA ILE A 135 18.94 7.15 4.87
C ILE A 135 19.89 8.07 4.10
N ASP A 136 19.95 9.35 4.48
CA ASP A 136 20.78 10.37 3.84
C ASP A 136 22.28 10.13 4.07
N ASP A 137 22.70 9.94 5.33
CA ASP A 137 24.10 9.73 5.73
C ASP A 137 24.70 8.46 5.10
N ASN A 138 23.86 7.48 4.71
CA ASN A 138 24.28 6.23 4.07
C ASN A 138 23.99 6.20 2.55
N ALA A 139 23.53 7.31 1.96
CA ALA A 139 23.19 7.42 0.54
C ALA A 139 22.26 6.29 0.04
N LEU A 140 21.27 5.90 0.87
CA LEU A 140 20.35 4.81 0.55
C LEU A 140 19.18 5.26 -0.34
N GLY A 141 18.94 6.58 -0.41
CA GLY A 141 18.03 7.17 -1.38
C GLY A 141 18.56 7.04 -2.81
N PRO A 142 17.67 6.98 -3.83
CA PRO A 142 16.21 7.07 -3.73
C PRO A 142 15.52 5.73 -3.43
N ARG A 143 16.29 4.63 -3.27
CA ARG A 143 15.72 3.28 -3.12
C ARG A 143 15.09 3.06 -1.76
N ALA A 144 15.71 3.57 -0.69
CA ALA A 144 15.07 3.67 0.62
C ALA A 144 14.49 5.07 0.83
N PHE A 145 13.24 5.15 1.28
CA PHE A 145 12.54 6.41 1.51
C PHE A 145 11.48 6.25 2.60
N ILE A 146 11.08 7.35 3.22
CA ILE A 146 10.10 7.36 4.32
C ILE A 146 8.68 7.41 3.76
N VAL A 147 7.74 6.73 4.42
CA VAL A 147 6.31 6.88 4.19
C VAL A 147 5.56 7.04 5.51
N GLY A 148 4.47 7.81 5.50
CA GLY A 148 3.62 8.04 6.66
C GLY A 148 4.17 9.03 7.68
N ASP A 149 4.98 10.01 7.25
CA ASP A 149 5.42 11.13 8.08
C ASP A 149 4.35 12.24 8.23
#